data_AF-A0A8B9H1G7-F1
#
_entry.id   AF-A0A8B9H1G7-F1
#
_cell.length_a   1.000
_cell.length_b   1.000
_cell.length_c   1.000
_cell.angle_alpha   90.00
_cell.angle_beta   90.00
_cell.angle_gamma   90.00
#
_symmetry.space_group_name_H-M   'P 1'
#
loop_
_entity.id
_entity.type
_entity.pdbx_description
1 polymer ?
#
loop_
_entity_poly.entity_id
_entity_poly.type
_entity_poly.pdbx_seq_one_letter_code
_entity_poly.pdbx_strand_id
1 'polypeptide(L)'
;IYRSPDPLVPERPLLPLRGSGAPRLRGFGTMFWTLLLLSCCATLALGNGTRDAERVLFFHGHVFENSPVGSRVNGLSIPARRVGAEPGARLRLLGDGSEAFRAFAHHKRGHVLLKTAAVLDRERRSGYVLGLNSGAAGAAASPVASVRVDVLDTNDHEPTFRHRAVTLALDDATALRSVVHRVAAEDTDSGKNAELTYFALPRNGSFYVVPKTGDVLACEMLL
;
A
#
# COMPACT_ATOMS: atom_id res chain seq x y z
N ILE A 1 19.64 11.04 -19.41
CA ILE A 1 18.64 11.13 -18.32
C ILE A 1 18.94 10.02 -17.35
N TYR A 2 18.87 10.29 -16.06
CA TYR A 2 19.02 9.28 -15.03
C TYR A 2 18.08 9.61 -13.87
N ARG A 3 17.66 8.59 -13.13
CA ARG A 3 16.74 8.73 -12.00
C ARG A 3 17.51 9.10 -10.73
N SER A 4 16.90 9.83 -9.80
CA SER A 4 17.50 9.93 -8.46
C SER A 4 17.43 8.55 -7.79
N PRO A 5 18.53 7.95 -7.32
CA PRO A 5 18.44 6.70 -6.57
C PRO A 5 17.70 6.95 -5.26
N ASP A 6 16.74 6.09 -4.91
CA ASP A 6 16.15 6.10 -3.58
C ASP A 6 17.26 5.75 -2.56
N PRO A 7 17.36 6.47 -1.42
CA PRO A 7 18.27 6.05 -0.37
C PRO A 7 17.81 4.68 0.14
N LEU A 8 18.69 3.68 0.03
CA LEU A 8 18.52 2.36 0.64
C LEU A 8 18.04 2.56 2.09
N VAL A 9 16.79 2.23 2.38
CA VAL A 9 16.27 2.26 3.74
C VAL A 9 16.93 1.11 4.48
N PRO A 10 17.83 1.34 5.46
CA PRO A 10 18.42 0.23 6.20
C PRO A 10 17.33 -0.38 7.09
N GLU A 11 17.14 -1.70 6.98
CA GLU A 11 16.29 -2.44 7.90
C GLU A 11 16.79 -2.23 9.35
N ARG A 12 15.93 -1.65 10.20
CA ARG A 12 16.21 -1.59 11.64
C ARG A 12 15.94 -2.96 12.27
N PRO A 13 16.91 -3.55 12.99
CA PRO A 13 16.63 -4.75 13.77
C PRO A 13 15.74 -4.43 14.98
N LEU A 14 14.69 -5.23 15.17
CA LEU A 14 13.81 -5.17 16.34
C LEU A 14 14.54 -5.68 17.59
N LEU A 15 14.68 -4.83 18.61
CA LEU A 15 15.13 -5.21 19.95
C LEU A 15 14.03 -6.00 20.68
N PRO A 16 14.37 -7.03 21.49
CA PRO A 16 13.40 -7.78 22.26
C PRO A 16 12.96 -7.00 23.51
N LEU A 17 11.65 -6.95 23.76
CA LEU A 17 11.06 -6.43 25.00
C LEU A 17 11.24 -7.45 26.13
N ARG A 18 11.98 -7.06 27.17
CA ARG A 18 12.19 -7.80 28.42
C ARG A 18 10.97 -7.65 29.34
N GLY A 19 10.54 -8.76 29.94
CA GLY A 19 9.25 -8.88 30.61
C GLY A 19 9.16 -8.55 32.10
N SER A 20 7.90 -8.64 32.53
CA SER A 20 7.34 -9.00 33.85
C SER A 20 7.67 -8.17 35.10
N GLY A 21 6.60 -7.62 35.69
CA GLY A 21 6.48 -7.32 37.11
C GLY A 21 5.00 -7.19 37.49
N ALA A 22 4.42 -8.22 38.11
CA ALA A 22 3.11 -8.16 38.75
C ALA A 22 3.32 -8.20 40.27
N PRO A 23 2.67 -7.34 41.08
CA PRO A 23 2.71 -7.49 42.52
C PRO A 23 1.57 -8.38 43.04
N ARG A 24 1.92 -9.23 44.01
CA ARG A 24 1.01 -10.02 44.86
C ARG A 24 0.46 -9.15 45.99
N LEU A 25 -0.80 -9.32 46.35
CA LEU A 25 -1.36 -8.91 47.65
C LEU A 25 -2.10 -10.08 48.31
N ARG A 26 -1.61 -10.51 49.48
CA ARG A 26 -2.36 -11.13 50.60
C ARG A 26 -2.63 -9.96 51.58
N GLY A 27 -3.67 -9.82 52.40
CA GLY A 27 -4.77 -10.62 52.94
C GLY A 27 -5.28 -9.86 54.21
N PHE A 28 -6.27 -10.42 54.94
CA PHE A 28 -7.01 -9.90 56.13
C PHE A 28 -8.27 -9.06 55.80
N GLY A 29 -9.47 -9.27 56.36
CA GLY A 29 -9.99 -10.23 57.33
C GLY A 29 -11.45 -9.85 57.68
N THR A 30 -12.34 -10.85 57.69
CA THR A 30 -13.54 -11.04 58.57
C THR A 30 -14.56 -9.91 58.85
N MET A 31 -15.83 -10.21 58.50
CA MET A 31 -17.05 -10.26 59.35
C MET A 31 -18.07 -9.10 59.38
N PHE A 32 -19.31 -9.47 59.01
CA PHE A 32 -20.65 -8.93 59.36
C PHE A 32 -21.04 -7.50 58.93
N TRP A 33 -22.07 -7.39 58.08
CA TRP A 33 -23.43 -6.92 58.45
C TRP A 33 -24.36 -7.00 57.21
N THR A 34 -25.47 -7.70 57.39
CA THR A 34 -26.62 -7.78 56.48
C THR A 34 -27.32 -6.43 56.36
N LEU A 35 -27.79 -6.03 55.17
CA LEU A 35 -29.20 -5.65 55.02
C LEU A 35 -29.66 -5.65 53.56
N LEU A 36 -30.76 -6.35 53.39
CA LEU A 36 -31.66 -6.45 52.26
C LEU A 36 -32.25 -5.07 51.92
N LEU A 37 -32.19 -4.64 50.66
CA LEU A 37 -33.23 -3.75 50.11
C LEU A 37 -33.55 -4.19 48.68
N LEU A 38 -34.75 -4.76 48.59
CA LEU A 38 -35.47 -5.06 47.36
C LEU A 38 -35.49 -3.85 46.42
N SER A 39 -34.99 -4.04 45.20
CA SER A 39 -35.71 -3.62 43.99
C SER A 39 -34.99 -4.20 42.78
N CYS A 40 -35.20 -5.48 42.54
CA CYS A 40 -34.83 -6.08 41.25
C CYS A 40 -35.83 -7.18 40.93
N CYS A 41 -36.97 -6.78 40.37
CA CYS A 41 -37.70 -7.58 39.40
C CYS A 41 -38.71 -6.70 38.67
N ALA A 42 -38.72 -6.88 37.35
CA ALA A 42 -39.72 -6.43 36.38
C ALA A 42 -39.67 -4.96 35.93
N THR A 43 -38.69 -4.65 35.09
CA THR A 43 -39.03 -4.06 33.78
C THR A 43 -38.51 -4.98 32.69
N LEU A 44 -39.43 -5.84 32.25
CA LEU A 44 -39.35 -6.60 31.02
C LEU A 44 -39.07 -5.67 29.84
N ALA A 45 -38.15 -6.12 28.99
CA ALA A 45 -38.25 -6.05 27.54
C ALA A 45 -38.72 -4.71 26.96
N LEU A 46 -37.77 -3.82 26.71
CA LEU A 46 -37.64 -3.08 25.45
C LEU A 46 -36.22 -2.51 25.40
N GLY A 47 -35.23 -3.40 25.59
CA GLY A 47 -33.91 -3.17 25.00
C GLY A 47 -34.09 -3.34 23.50
N ASN A 48 -34.66 -2.32 22.86
CA ASN A 48 -34.73 -2.22 21.42
C ASN A 48 -33.27 -2.07 20.99
N GLY A 49 -32.61 -3.21 20.83
CA GLY A 49 -31.27 -3.32 20.31
C GLY A 49 -31.31 -2.56 19.01
N THR A 50 -30.76 -1.34 19.04
CA THR A 50 -30.40 -0.61 17.85
C THR A 50 -29.54 -1.61 17.10
N ARG A 51 -30.13 -2.24 16.07
CA ARG A 51 -29.45 -3.16 15.18
C ARG A 51 -28.11 -2.52 14.91
N ASP A 52 -27.04 -3.12 15.42
CA ASP A 52 -25.68 -2.72 15.10
C ASP A 52 -25.69 -2.61 13.58
N ALA A 53 -25.68 -1.36 13.08
CA ALA A 53 -25.69 -1.12 11.66
C ALA A 53 -24.48 -1.90 11.15
N GLU A 54 -24.74 -2.94 10.36
CA GLU A 54 -23.78 -3.95 9.94
C GLU A 54 -22.53 -3.25 9.43
N ARG A 55 -21.53 -3.06 10.31
CA ARG A 55 -20.32 -2.33 9.96
C ARG A 55 -19.55 -3.26 9.05
N VAL A 56 -19.70 -3.04 7.74
CA VAL A 56 -18.87 -3.70 6.73
C VAL A 56 -17.43 -3.44 7.11
N LEU A 57 -16.73 -4.52 7.49
CA LEU A 57 -15.36 -4.42 7.94
C LEU A 57 -14.49 -4.04 6.74
N PHE A 58 -13.71 -2.97 6.88
CA PHE A 58 -12.78 -2.53 5.84
C PHE A 58 -11.35 -2.78 6.28
N PHE A 59 -10.58 -3.44 5.43
CA PHE A 59 -9.17 -3.72 5.67
C PHE A 59 -8.35 -3.25 4.48
N HIS A 60 -7.10 -2.89 4.78
CA HIS A 60 -6.18 -2.37 3.80
C HIS A 60 -4.85 -3.12 3.88
N GLY A 61 -4.27 -3.38 2.73
CA GLY A 61 -2.95 -3.98 2.60
C GLY A 61 -2.29 -3.54 1.32
N HIS A 62 -1.03 -3.93 1.17
CA HIS A 62 -0.23 -3.58 0.00
C HIS A 62 0.74 -4.69 -0.37
N VAL A 63 1.17 -4.71 -1.62
CA VAL A 63 2.19 -5.62 -2.13
C VAL A 63 2.95 -4.92 -3.24
N PHE A 64 4.27 -5.09 -3.31
CA PHE A 64 5.04 -4.59 -4.44
C PHE A 64 4.66 -5.35 -5.71
N GLU A 65 4.55 -4.66 -6.84
CA GLU A 65 4.50 -5.32 -8.14
C GLU A 65 5.75 -6.16 -8.40
N ASN A 66 5.71 -6.99 -9.44
CA ASN A 66 6.79 -7.91 -9.80
C ASN A 66 7.17 -8.94 -8.71
N SER A 67 6.50 -8.90 -7.55
CA SER A 67 6.68 -9.86 -6.47
C SER A 67 6.32 -11.27 -6.93
N PRO A 68 7.09 -12.30 -6.53
CA PRO A 68 6.85 -13.67 -6.96
C PRO A 68 5.47 -14.16 -6.51
N VAL A 69 4.89 -15.10 -7.26
CA VAL A 69 3.62 -15.74 -6.89
C VAL A 69 3.71 -16.33 -5.48
N GLY A 70 2.67 -16.11 -4.68
CA GLY A 70 2.61 -16.54 -3.27
C GLY A 70 3.17 -15.53 -2.28
N SER A 71 3.60 -14.36 -2.75
CA SER A 71 3.99 -13.22 -1.91
C SER A 71 2.84 -12.78 -1.02
N ARG A 72 3.16 -12.39 0.21
CA ARG A 72 2.17 -11.97 1.20
C ARG A 72 1.77 -10.53 0.95
N VAL A 73 0.48 -10.24 1.07
CA VAL A 73 0.00 -8.85 1.16
C VAL A 73 0.31 -8.34 2.56
N ASN A 74 1.13 -7.29 2.63
CA ASN A 74 1.58 -6.64 3.85
C ASN A 74 0.53 -5.66 4.37
N GLY A 75 0.63 -5.27 5.64
CA GLY A 75 -0.33 -4.35 6.29
C GLY A 75 -1.72 -4.94 6.56
N LEU A 76 -2.04 -6.11 6.01
CA LEU A 76 -3.34 -6.73 6.16
C LEU A 76 -3.47 -7.51 7.49
N SER A 77 -4.28 -7.00 8.41
CA SER A 77 -4.60 -7.67 9.69
C SER A 77 -6.10 -7.90 9.84
N ILE A 78 -6.57 -9.05 9.35
CA ILE A 78 -7.98 -9.46 9.44
C ILE A 78 -8.10 -10.56 10.50
N PRO A 79 -8.72 -10.32 11.67
CA PRO A 79 -8.94 -11.38 12.64
C PRO A 79 -9.94 -12.41 12.09
N ALA A 80 -9.56 -13.70 12.05
CA ALA A 80 -10.38 -14.78 11.49
C ALA A 80 -11.77 -14.86 12.15
N ARG A 81 -11.82 -14.67 13.48
CA ARG A 81 -13.06 -14.61 14.27
C ARG A 81 -14.04 -13.51 13.83
N ARG A 82 -13.53 -12.37 13.33
CA ARG A 82 -14.39 -11.25 12.91
C ARG A 82 -15.10 -11.51 11.58
N VAL A 83 -14.56 -12.44 10.79
CA VAL A 83 -15.09 -12.81 9.48
C VAL A 83 -15.66 -14.23 9.48
N GLY A 84 -15.84 -14.84 10.66
CA GLY A 84 -16.37 -16.19 10.82
C GLY A 84 -15.54 -17.26 10.08
N ALA A 85 -14.23 -17.08 10.02
CA ALA A 85 -13.34 -18.01 9.32
C ALA A 85 -12.77 -19.07 10.26
N GLU A 86 -13.00 -20.34 9.92
CA GLU A 86 -12.44 -21.47 10.65
C GLU A 86 -10.91 -21.55 10.50
N PRO A 87 -10.15 -21.97 11.53
CA PRO A 87 -8.70 -22.12 11.43
C PRO A 87 -8.29 -23.05 10.29
N GLY A 88 -7.42 -22.58 9.39
CA GLY A 88 -6.98 -23.35 8.22
C GLY A 88 -7.93 -23.31 7.02
N ALA A 89 -9.11 -22.67 7.14
CA ALA A 89 -10.04 -22.56 6.04
C ALA A 89 -9.49 -21.71 4.89
N ARG A 90 -9.81 -22.11 3.66
CA ARG A 90 -9.61 -21.29 2.46
C ARG A 90 -10.83 -20.39 2.29
N LEU A 91 -10.58 -19.09 2.20
CA LEU A 91 -11.63 -18.10 2.00
C LEU A 91 -11.81 -17.80 0.51
N ARG A 92 -13.03 -17.38 0.15
CA ARG A 92 -13.34 -16.93 -1.20
C ARG A 92 -13.20 -15.42 -1.27
N LEU A 93 -12.58 -14.96 -2.34
CA LEU A 93 -12.53 -13.54 -2.70
C LEU A 93 -13.53 -13.29 -3.83
N LEU A 94 -14.15 -12.13 -3.78
CA LEU A 94 -15.17 -11.66 -4.71
C LEU A 94 -14.71 -10.30 -5.28
N GLY A 95 -15.22 -9.97 -6.45
CA GLY A 95 -14.87 -8.75 -7.17
C GLY A 95 -13.87 -9.00 -8.29
N ASP A 96 -13.71 -7.97 -9.11
CA ASP A 96 -12.82 -7.97 -10.26
C ASP A 96 -11.35 -8.08 -9.85
N GLY A 97 -10.59 -8.95 -10.52
CA GLY A 97 -9.19 -9.24 -10.19
C GLY A 97 -8.98 -10.15 -8.97
N SER A 98 -10.05 -10.71 -8.39
CA SER A 98 -9.95 -11.59 -7.21
C SER A 98 -9.15 -12.87 -7.46
N GLU A 99 -9.07 -13.32 -8.72
CA GLU A 99 -8.25 -14.45 -9.17
C GLU A 99 -6.75 -14.24 -8.97
N ALA A 100 -6.30 -12.99 -8.90
CA ALA A 100 -4.92 -12.62 -8.64
C ALA A 100 -4.50 -12.85 -7.18
N PHE A 101 -5.42 -13.27 -6.31
CA PHE A 101 -5.16 -13.48 -4.89
C PHE A 101 -5.76 -14.78 -4.34
N ARG A 102 -5.20 -15.24 -3.21
CA ARG A 102 -5.67 -16.38 -2.41
C ARG A 102 -5.71 -15.99 -0.94
N ALA A 103 -6.86 -16.19 -0.29
CA ALA A 103 -7.06 -15.90 1.13
C ALA A 103 -7.20 -17.19 1.95
N PHE A 104 -6.55 -17.23 3.12
CA PHE A 104 -6.62 -18.38 4.02
C PHE A 104 -6.53 -17.96 5.49
N ALA A 105 -7.29 -18.62 6.35
CA ALA A 105 -7.21 -18.43 7.78
C ALA A 105 -5.99 -19.16 8.36
N HIS A 106 -5.07 -18.42 8.96
CA HIS A 106 -3.85 -19.02 9.50
C HIS A 106 -4.11 -19.76 10.82
N HIS A 107 -3.97 -21.08 10.79
CA HIS A 107 -4.21 -22.02 11.91
C HIS A 107 -3.68 -21.57 13.28
N LYS A 108 -2.43 -21.10 13.38
CA LYS A 108 -1.82 -20.66 14.67
C LYS A 108 -1.97 -19.18 15.02
N ARG A 109 -2.29 -18.32 14.06
CA ARG A 109 -2.22 -16.85 14.25
C ARG A 109 -3.60 -16.25 14.50
N GLY A 110 -4.68 -16.92 14.11
CA GLY A 110 -6.03 -16.37 14.26
C GLY A 110 -6.32 -15.19 13.34
N HIS A 111 -5.55 -15.04 12.26
CA HIS A 111 -5.71 -13.98 11.26
C HIS A 111 -5.82 -14.58 9.84
N VAL A 112 -6.52 -13.90 8.96
CA VAL A 112 -6.54 -14.21 7.52
C VAL A 112 -5.27 -13.67 6.89
N LEU A 113 -4.62 -14.51 6.10
CA LEU A 113 -3.49 -14.16 5.26
C LEU A 113 -3.93 -14.15 3.80
N LEU A 114 -3.56 -13.08 3.11
CA LEU A 114 -3.77 -12.90 1.68
C LEU A 114 -2.42 -13.05 0.97
N LYS A 115 -2.39 -13.86 -0.08
CA LYS A 115 -1.21 -14.08 -0.93
C LYS A 115 -1.55 -13.82 -2.39
N THR A 116 -0.56 -13.38 -3.16
CA THR A 116 -0.68 -13.26 -4.62
C THR A 116 -0.79 -14.65 -5.26
N ALA A 117 -1.59 -14.75 -6.31
CA ALA A 117 -1.75 -15.93 -7.16
C ALA A 117 -1.11 -15.74 -8.54
N ALA A 118 -0.75 -14.50 -8.88
CA ALA A 118 -0.08 -14.10 -10.10
C ALA A 118 0.95 -13.01 -9.78
N VAL A 119 1.88 -12.77 -10.70
CA VAL A 119 2.73 -11.57 -10.67
C VAL A 119 1.84 -10.37 -11.03
N LEU A 120 1.91 -9.33 -10.21
CA LEU A 120 1.13 -8.11 -10.39
C LEU A 120 2.00 -7.07 -11.10
N ASP A 121 1.32 -6.20 -11.82
CA ASP A 121 1.88 -5.11 -12.63
C ASP A 121 1.00 -3.89 -12.31
N ARG A 122 1.63 -2.84 -11.78
CA ARG A 122 0.99 -1.65 -11.26
C ARG A 122 0.57 -0.71 -12.40
N GLU A 123 1.36 -0.60 -13.47
CA GLU A 123 1.03 0.16 -14.68
C GLU A 123 -0.27 -0.36 -15.29
N ARG A 124 -0.48 -1.68 -15.26
CA ARG A 124 -1.75 -2.29 -15.66
C ARG A 124 -2.85 -2.08 -14.61
N ARG A 125 -2.55 -2.26 -13.32
CA ARG A 125 -3.52 -2.09 -12.24
C ARG A 125 -2.88 -1.76 -10.89
N SER A 126 -3.06 -0.53 -10.43
CA SER A 126 -2.49 -0.02 -9.19
C SER A 126 -3.23 -0.44 -7.90
N GLY A 127 -4.42 -1.04 -8.00
CA GLY A 127 -5.15 -1.47 -6.81
C GLY A 127 -6.38 -2.34 -7.07
N TYR A 128 -6.80 -3.00 -5.99
CA TYR A 128 -7.91 -3.93 -5.95
C TYR A 128 -8.83 -3.61 -4.77
N VAL A 129 -10.13 -3.76 -4.98
CA VAL A 129 -11.14 -3.72 -3.91
C VAL A 129 -11.90 -5.04 -3.96
N LEU A 130 -11.64 -5.89 -2.98
CA LEU A 130 -12.08 -7.28 -2.96
C LEU A 130 -13.09 -7.51 -1.83
N GLY A 131 -14.15 -8.26 -2.10
CA GLY A 131 -15.04 -8.78 -1.07
C GLY A 131 -14.49 -10.09 -0.50
N LEU A 132 -14.35 -10.20 0.81
CA LEU A 132 -13.99 -11.44 1.49
C LEU A 132 -15.24 -12.21 1.90
N ASN A 133 -15.27 -13.51 1.65
CA ASN A 133 -16.33 -14.41 2.07
C ASN A 133 -15.75 -15.60 2.84
N SER A 134 -16.40 -15.99 3.94
CA SER A 134 -15.93 -17.02 4.88
C SER A 134 -15.80 -18.42 4.26
N GLY A 135 -16.47 -18.67 3.11
CA GLY A 135 -16.32 -19.91 2.36
C GLY A 135 -16.99 -21.13 3.00
N ALA A 136 -17.76 -20.94 4.07
CA ALA A 136 -18.57 -22.00 4.67
C ALA A 136 -19.66 -22.48 3.70
N ALA A 137 -20.01 -23.76 3.73
CA ALA A 137 -21.14 -24.29 2.97
C ALA A 137 -22.43 -23.58 3.41
N GLY A 138 -23.09 -22.87 2.49
CA GLY A 138 -24.24 -22.02 2.79
C GLY A 138 -23.91 -20.57 3.17
N ALA A 139 -22.64 -20.13 3.07
CA ALA A 139 -22.27 -18.74 3.29
C ALA A 139 -23.03 -17.80 2.33
N ALA A 140 -23.52 -16.67 2.87
CA ALA A 140 -24.26 -15.68 2.13
C ALA A 140 -23.49 -15.22 0.87
N ALA A 141 -24.22 -14.86 -0.19
CA ALA A 141 -23.62 -14.31 -1.40
C ALA A 141 -22.94 -12.95 -1.16
N SER A 142 -23.28 -12.27 -0.05
CA SER A 142 -22.68 -11.01 0.36
C SER A 142 -21.29 -11.20 0.99
N PRO A 143 -20.35 -10.27 0.74
CA PRO A 143 -19.05 -10.28 1.39
C PRO A 143 -19.17 -9.92 2.87
N VAL A 144 -18.43 -10.63 3.73
CA VAL A 144 -18.35 -10.37 5.18
C VAL A 144 -17.36 -9.25 5.53
N ALA A 145 -16.48 -8.89 4.59
CA ALA A 145 -15.55 -7.77 4.71
C ALA A 145 -15.14 -7.25 3.33
N SER A 146 -14.72 -5.98 3.26
CA SER A 146 -14.07 -5.37 2.11
C SER A 146 -12.57 -5.24 2.36
N VAL A 147 -11.75 -5.60 1.38
CA VAL A 147 -10.30 -5.59 1.44
C VAL A 147 -9.76 -4.78 0.28
N ARG A 148 -9.12 -3.65 0.58
CA ARG A 148 -8.35 -2.88 -0.40
C ARG A 148 -6.90 -3.37 -0.42
N VAL A 149 -6.39 -3.68 -1.61
CA VAL A 149 -4.99 -4.02 -1.84
C VAL A 149 -4.41 -3.01 -2.81
N ASP A 150 -3.44 -2.21 -2.37
CA ASP A 150 -2.69 -1.34 -3.27
C ASP A 150 -1.45 -2.09 -3.79
N VAL A 151 -1.21 -1.98 -5.10
CA VAL A 151 0.03 -2.47 -5.72
C VAL A 151 1.04 -1.33 -5.64
N LEU A 152 2.14 -1.58 -4.94
CA LEU A 152 3.21 -0.61 -4.79
C LEU A 152 4.17 -0.71 -5.97
N ASP A 153 4.57 0.46 -6.43
CA ASP A 153 5.47 0.68 -7.54
C ASP A 153 6.87 0.12 -7.28
N THR A 154 7.44 -0.52 -8.29
CA THR A 154 8.87 -0.83 -8.37
C THR A 154 9.47 -0.06 -9.53
N ASN A 155 10.76 0.24 -9.44
CA ASN A 155 11.49 0.85 -10.55
C ASN A 155 11.80 -0.21 -11.62
N ASP A 156 10.91 -0.39 -12.60
CA ASP A 156 11.09 -1.36 -13.68
C ASP A 156 10.88 -0.78 -15.10
N HIS A 157 10.45 0.47 -15.24
CA HIS A 157 10.43 1.17 -16.53
C HIS A 157 11.56 2.21 -16.64
N GLU A 158 12.25 2.22 -17.79
CA GLU A 158 13.29 3.22 -18.05
C GLU A 158 12.72 4.49 -18.69
N PRO A 159 13.26 5.69 -18.36
CA PRO A 159 12.86 6.93 -19.02
C PRO A 159 13.14 6.89 -20.53
N THR A 160 12.15 7.24 -21.34
CA THR A 160 12.27 7.29 -22.81
C THR A 160 12.03 8.70 -23.33
N PHE A 161 12.91 9.18 -24.22
CA PHE A 161 12.69 10.47 -24.89
C PHE A 161 11.61 10.35 -25.97
N ARG A 162 10.76 11.39 -26.10
CA ARG A 162 9.76 11.46 -27.18
C ARG A 162 10.38 11.45 -28.58
N HIS A 163 11.56 12.06 -28.73
CA HIS A 163 12.29 12.13 -29.98
C HIS A 163 13.71 11.61 -29.77
N ARG A 164 14.16 10.69 -30.63
CA ARG A 164 15.53 10.12 -30.57
C ARG A 164 16.61 11.11 -30.98
N ALA A 165 16.27 12.06 -31.85
CA ALA A 165 17.15 13.12 -32.31
C ALA A 165 16.32 14.38 -32.58
N VAL A 166 16.94 15.53 -32.36
CA VAL A 166 16.36 16.85 -32.65
C VAL A 166 17.44 17.67 -33.34
N THR A 167 17.07 18.33 -34.43
CA THR A 167 17.91 19.33 -35.10
C THR A 167 17.35 20.70 -34.79
N LEU A 168 18.19 21.59 -34.28
CA LEU A 168 17.83 22.98 -33.96
C LEU A 168 18.56 23.89 -34.93
N ALA A 169 17.82 24.78 -35.60
CA ALA A 169 18.39 25.90 -36.33
C ALA A 169 18.32 27.12 -35.41
N LEU A 170 19.48 27.68 -35.08
CA LEU A 170 19.61 28.81 -34.17
C LEU A 170 20.26 29.96 -34.92
N ASP A 171 19.77 31.17 -34.67
CA ASP A 171 20.32 32.42 -35.22
C ASP A 171 21.51 32.87 -34.35
N ASP A 172 22.51 33.53 -34.92
CA ASP A 172 23.62 34.14 -34.18
C ASP A 172 23.12 35.22 -33.21
N ALA A 173 21.95 35.81 -33.47
CA ALA A 173 21.26 36.73 -32.57
C ALA A 173 20.57 36.04 -31.38
N THR A 174 20.65 34.71 -31.26
CA THR A 174 20.06 33.97 -30.14
C THR A 174 20.68 34.43 -28.82
N ALA A 175 19.84 34.96 -27.94
CA ALA A 175 20.31 35.50 -26.67
C ALA A 175 20.95 34.41 -25.80
N LEU A 176 22.10 34.75 -25.20
CA LEU A 176 22.71 33.90 -24.19
C LEU A 176 21.73 33.63 -23.04
N ARG A 177 21.75 32.39 -22.55
CA ARG A 177 20.88 31.85 -21.49
C ARG A 177 19.39 31.80 -21.85
N SER A 178 19.02 32.04 -23.10
CA SER A 178 17.66 31.80 -23.57
C SER A 178 17.40 30.29 -23.72
N VAL A 179 16.14 29.90 -23.55
CA VAL A 179 15.69 28.51 -23.79
C VAL A 179 15.55 28.31 -25.29
N VAL A 180 16.41 27.46 -25.87
CA VAL A 180 16.41 27.14 -27.30
C VAL A 180 15.61 25.89 -27.63
N HIS A 181 15.41 25.01 -26.64
CA HIS A 181 14.61 23.81 -26.77
C HIS A 181 14.18 23.30 -25.39
N ARG A 182 13.15 22.44 -25.34
CA ARG A 182 12.80 21.69 -24.15
C ARG A 182 12.73 20.21 -24.49
N VAL A 183 13.64 19.43 -23.91
CA VAL A 183 13.57 17.98 -24.02
C VAL A 183 12.52 17.43 -23.06
N ALA A 184 11.81 16.39 -23.51
CA ALA A 184 10.83 15.69 -22.70
C ALA A 184 11.06 14.18 -22.81
N ALA A 185 11.09 13.53 -21.67
CA ALA A 185 11.06 12.09 -21.55
C ALA A 185 9.88 11.65 -20.68
N GLU A 186 9.49 10.40 -20.87
CA GLU A 186 8.37 9.75 -20.20
C GLU A 186 8.88 8.49 -19.51
N ASP A 187 8.39 8.26 -18.30
CA ASP A 187 8.65 7.12 -17.46
C ASP A 187 7.30 6.72 -16.86
N THR A 188 6.92 5.45 -17.04
CA THR A 188 5.58 4.96 -16.69
C THR A 188 5.45 4.53 -15.24
N ASP A 189 6.55 4.52 -14.49
CA ASP A 189 6.54 4.27 -13.05
C ASP A 189 5.78 5.42 -12.32
N SER A 190 5.76 5.40 -10.98
CA SER A 190 5.02 6.39 -10.20
C SER A 190 5.79 7.02 -9.03
N GLY A 191 5.36 8.22 -8.63
CA GLY A 191 5.98 8.94 -7.54
C GLY A 191 7.45 9.25 -7.82
N LYS A 192 8.34 8.88 -6.88
CA LYS A 192 9.78 9.09 -7.03
C LYS A 192 10.40 8.28 -8.16
N ASN A 193 9.79 7.14 -8.49
CA ASN A 193 10.28 6.29 -9.55
C ASN A 193 10.11 7.00 -10.91
N ALA A 194 9.05 7.75 -11.13
CA ALA A 194 8.93 8.60 -12.32
C ALA A 194 9.74 9.91 -12.29
N GLU A 195 10.57 10.18 -11.27
CA GLU A 195 11.26 11.47 -11.16
C GLU A 195 12.51 11.56 -12.06
N LEU A 196 12.42 12.42 -13.07
CA LEU A 196 13.46 12.56 -14.09
C LEU A 196 14.53 13.61 -13.75
N THR A 197 15.76 13.31 -14.13
CA THR A 197 16.88 14.26 -14.13
C THR A 197 17.59 14.29 -15.48
N TYR A 198 17.55 15.45 -16.13
CA TYR A 198 18.13 15.70 -17.44
C TYR A 198 19.58 16.19 -17.35
N PHE A 199 20.40 15.81 -18.34
CA PHE A 199 21.78 16.27 -18.49
C PHE A 199 22.22 16.09 -19.95
N ALA A 200 23.21 16.88 -20.39
CA ALA A 200 23.84 16.76 -21.70
C ALA A 200 25.20 16.08 -21.62
N LEU A 201 25.52 15.27 -22.64
CA LEU A 201 26.83 14.67 -22.89
C LEU A 201 27.15 14.75 -24.39
N PRO A 202 28.40 15.06 -24.78
CA PRO A 202 29.45 15.61 -23.91
C PRO A 202 29.07 17.02 -23.43
N ARG A 203 29.61 17.44 -22.29
CA ARG A 203 29.48 18.82 -21.81
C ARG A 203 30.44 19.69 -22.59
N ASN A 204 30.02 20.16 -23.77
CA ASN A 204 30.85 20.99 -24.66
C ASN A 204 30.81 22.49 -24.30
N GLY A 205 29.95 22.91 -23.37
CA GLY A 205 29.87 24.30 -22.88
C GLY A 205 28.92 25.19 -23.68
N SER A 206 28.64 24.86 -24.94
CA SER A 206 27.74 25.65 -25.79
C SER A 206 26.27 25.54 -25.38
N PHE A 207 25.87 24.41 -24.76
CA PHE A 207 24.53 24.20 -24.24
C PHE A 207 24.53 23.71 -22.79
N TYR A 208 23.52 24.15 -22.03
CA TYR A 208 23.23 23.65 -20.69
C TYR A 208 21.81 23.10 -20.60
N VAL A 209 21.65 21.91 -20.04
CA VAL A 209 20.33 21.32 -19.82
C VAL A 209 19.95 21.49 -18.35
N VAL A 210 18.81 22.14 -18.11
CA VAL A 210 18.25 22.34 -16.78
C VAL A 210 17.73 21.00 -16.26
N PRO A 211 18.29 20.44 -15.16
CA PRO A 211 18.06 19.05 -14.81
C PRO A 211 16.63 18.66 -14.48
N LYS A 212 15.79 19.58 -14.01
CA LYS A 212 14.39 19.28 -13.62
C LYS A 212 13.34 19.65 -14.66
N THR A 213 13.65 20.58 -15.57
CA THR A 213 12.69 21.05 -16.58
C THR A 213 12.97 20.50 -17.97
N GLY A 214 14.19 20.03 -18.23
CA GLY A 214 14.62 19.66 -19.57
C GLY A 214 14.83 20.85 -20.51
N ASP A 215 14.81 22.09 -19.99
CA ASP A 215 15.13 23.27 -20.81
C ASP A 215 16.60 23.23 -21.24
N VAL A 216 16.84 23.44 -22.52
CA VAL A 216 18.16 23.56 -23.12
C VAL A 216 18.44 25.05 -23.29
N LEU A 217 19.47 25.53 -22.63
CA LEU A 217 19.92 26.92 -22.68
C LEU A 217 21.11 27.05 -23.62
N ALA A 218 21.13 28.11 -24.44
CA ALA A 218 22.34 28.53 -25.14
C ALA A 218 23.31 29.19 -24.15
N CYS A 219 24.54 28.71 -24.05
CA CYS A 219 25.53 29.22 -23.08
C CYS A 219 26.71 29.95 -23.72
N GLU A 220 26.90 29.79 -25.03
CA GLU A 220 27.95 30.42 -25.82
C GLU A 220 27.33 31.08 -27.05
N MET A 221 27.98 32.13 -27.59
CA MET A 221 27.53 32.72 -28.84
C MET A 221 27.81 31.74 -29.98
N LEU A 222 26.79 31.52 -30.79
CA LEU A 222 26.91 30.73 -32.00
C LEU A 222 27.59 31.64 -33.04
N LEU A 223 28.73 31.19 -33.56
CA LEU A 223 29.60 31.92 -34.49
C LEU A 223 29.56 31.24 -35.87
#